data_AF-A0A2G8KQH9-F1
#
_entry.id   AF-A0A2G8KQH9-F1
#
_cell.length_a   1.000
_cell.length_b   1.000
_cell.length_c   1.000
_cell.angle_alpha   90.00
_cell.angle_beta   90.00
_cell.angle_gamma   90.00
#
_symmetry.space_group_name_H-M   'P 1'
#
loop_
_entity.id
_entity.type
_entity.pdbx_description
1 polymer ?
#
loop_
_entity_poly.entity_id
_entity_poly.type
_entity_poly.pdbx_seq_one_letter_code
_entity_poly.pdbx_strand_id
1 'polypeptide(L)'
;MYPSILIFHPELARRMLESRTIHLDAAAAMAKSNGYDGIKFPWEMAYSDVMGPDEYHQNVTNSVYTNSIAKISLRLPSLAARKLGTVASPKWQEIADKLVIPFDPKRNYHPEFDGYQLGTRIKQADAILLGYPLMVNISETTRRNNLELYDTIDGYHVTDVNGPAMTWSMYVIGWLEEGNFTKAKENLKKSLLNLQQPFKVWTEEATGYGAVNFITGMGGFLQSIVYGYTGFRIKLDALSFGLLPSTSTEFNITGVTYLGNELDFRLTNSTLMINITSRALTGEELEVEVGDKTFQLKIGEPVSTDNLPGEVRKVKSNNLGRRKMQRKSQDKTRNPFKRRKEELASRYSKGG
;
A
#
# COMPACT_ATOMS: atom_id res chain seq x y z
N MET A 1 5.94 -7.71 -1.28
CA MET A 1 5.34 -8.71 -2.21
C MET A 1 3.91 -8.38 -2.59
N TYR A 2 2.97 -8.33 -1.63
CA TYR A 2 1.54 -8.21 -1.93
C TYR A 2 1.16 -7.11 -2.94
N PRO A 3 1.69 -5.87 -2.85
CA PRO A 3 1.33 -4.83 -3.81
C PRO A 3 1.68 -5.19 -5.26
N SER A 4 2.87 -5.73 -5.51
CA SER A 4 3.26 -6.15 -6.87
C SER A 4 2.38 -7.29 -7.39
N ILE A 5 2.01 -8.24 -6.53
CA ILE A 5 1.10 -9.33 -6.92
C ILE A 5 -0.31 -8.78 -7.18
N LEU A 6 -0.81 -7.85 -6.37
CA LEU A 6 -2.15 -7.28 -6.50
C LEU A 6 -2.38 -6.64 -7.86
N ILE A 7 -1.41 -5.88 -8.36
CA ILE A 7 -1.58 -5.10 -9.58
C ILE A 7 -1.44 -5.95 -10.85
N PHE A 8 -0.73 -7.09 -10.83
CA PHE A 8 -0.57 -7.94 -12.02
C PHE A 8 -1.39 -9.24 -11.96
N HIS A 9 -1.65 -9.74 -10.76
CA HIS A 9 -2.28 -11.04 -10.49
C HIS A 9 -3.27 -10.93 -9.32
N PRO A 10 -4.33 -10.13 -9.45
CA PRO A 10 -5.28 -9.89 -8.35
C PRO A 10 -5.97 -11.16 -7.83
N GLU A 11 -6.09 -12.20 -8.65
CA GLU A 11 -6.57 -13.53 -8.25
C GLU A 11 -5.61 -14.22 -7.27
N LEU A 12 -4.29 -14.09 -7.46
CA LEU A 12 -3.30 -14.60 -6.52
C LEU A 12 -3.27 -13.75 -5.25
N ALA A 13 -3.33 -12.42 -5.38
CA ALA A 13 -3.43 -11.53 -4.23
C ALA A 13 -4.67 -11.82 -3.37
N ARG A 14 -5.81 -12.10 -4.01
CA ARG A 14 -7.02 -12.55 -3.33
C ARG A 14 -6.78 -13.85 -2.55
N ARG A 15 -6.13 -14.85 -3.15
CA ARG A 15 -5.78 -16.10 -2.45
C ARG A 15 -4.85 -15.88 -1.26
N MET A 16 -3.91 -14.93 -1.36
CA MET A 16 -3.05 -14.54 -0.23
C MET A 16 -3.83 -13.92 0.92
N LEU A 17 -4.94 -13.22 0.65
CA LEU A 17 -5.83 -12.72 1.70
C LEU A 17 -6.76 -13.82 2.23
N GLU A 18 -7.29 -14.68 1.36
CA GLU A 18 -8.13 -15.81 1.76
C GLU A 18 -7.37 -16.81 2.65
N SER A 19 -6.07 -16.98 2.46
CA SER A 19 -5.27 -17.80 3.40
C SER A 19 -5.26 -17.23 4.82
N ARG A 20 -5.38 -15.91 4.98
CA ARG A 20 -5.49 -15.28 6.31
C ARG A 20 -6.84 -15.53 6.97
N THR A 21 -7.91 -15.68 6.18
CA THR A 21 -9.24 -15.97 6.75
C THR A 21 -9.37 -17.40 7.25
N ILE A 22 -8.61 -18.34 6.65
CA ILE A 22 -8.54 -19.74 7.10
C ILE A 22 -7.99 -19.86 8.54
N HIS A 23 -7.14 -18.92 8.98
CA HIS A 23 -6.48 -18.97 10.27
C HIS A 23 -7.08 -18.02 11.33
N LEU A 24 -8.31 -17.53 11.12
CA LEU A 24 -8.94 -16.59 12.05
C LEU A 24 -9.15 -17.18 13.45
N ASP A 25 -9.50 -18.46 13.56
CA ASP A 25 -9.73 -19.11 14.86
C ASP A 25 -8.43 -19.18 15.68
N ALA A 26 -7.29 -19.47 15.03
CA ALA A 26 -5.99 -19.48 15.68
C ALA A 26 -5.56 -18.07 16.12
N ALA A 27 -5.80 -17.06 15.27
CA ALA A 27 -5.51 -15.68 15.60
C ALA A 27 -6.44 -15.12 16.70
N ALA A 28 -7.67 -15.61 16.79
CA ALA A 28 -8.59 -15.31 17.91
C ALA A 28 -8.11 -15.95 19.21
N ALA A 29 -7.69 -17.23 19.16
CA ALA A 29 -7.13 -17.91 20.31
C ALA A 29 -5.86 -17.21 20.84
N MET A 30 -5.01 -16.71 19.94
CA MET A 30 -3.83 -15.92 20.29
C MET A 30 -4.17 -14.55 20.90
N ALA A 31 -5.21 -13.87 20.40
CA ALA A 31 -5.67 -12.64 21.03
C ALA A 31 -6.11 -12.92 22.49
N LYS A 32 -6.93 -13.95 22.67
CA LYS A 32 -7.46 -14.36 23.97
C LYS A 32 -6.37 -14.82 24.94
N SER A 33 -5.39 -15.61 24.49
CA SER A 33 -4.25 -16.04 25.32
C SER A 33 -3.43 -14.86 25.83
N ASN A 34 -3.48 -13.75 25.09
CA ASN A 34 -2.75 -12.53 25.40
C ASN A 34 -3.60 -11.50 26.17
N GLY A 35 -4.81 -11.87 26.60
CA GLY A 35 -5.72 -10.98 27.32
C GLY A 35 -6.44 -9.95 26.45
N TYR A 36 -6.46 -10.12 25.13
CA TYR A 36 -7.13 -9.22 24.17
C TYR A 36 -8.38 -9.86 23.57
N ASP A 37 -9.33 -9.00 23.17
CA ASP A 37 -10.45 -9.38 22.30
C ASP A 37 -10.04 -9.31 20.81
N GLY A 38 -10.79 -10.00 19.96
CA GLY A 38 -10.65 -9.89 18.50
C GLY A 38 -9.63 -10.85 17.90
N ILE A 39 -8.85 -10.37 16.92
CA ILE A 39 -7.95 -11.17 16.08
C ILE A 39 -6.54 -10.60 16.17
N LYS A 40 -5.58 -11.40 16.67
CA LYS A 40 -4.15 -11.06 16.66
C LYS A 40 -3.42 -12.05 15.76
N PHE A 41 -3.00 -11.60 14.58
CA PHE A 41 -2.17 -12.41 13.71
C PHE A 41 -0.77 -12.57 14.33
N PRO A 42 -0.15 -13.77 14.22
CA PRO A 42 1.18 -14.00 14.74
C PRO A 42 2.24 -13.18 13.99
N TRP A 43 3.28 -12.75 14.71
CA TRP A 43 4.53 -12.22 14.15
C TRP A 43 5.34 -13.39 13.57
N GLU A 44 6.12 -14.07 14.41
CA GLU A 44 6.52 -15.47 14.36
C GLU A 44 6.64 -15.91 15.85
N MET A 45 5.73 -16.75 16.35
CA MET A 45 5.57 -17.22 17.76
C MET A 45 6.40 -16.51 18.87
N ALA A 46 6.18 -15.22 19.13
CA ALA A 46 6.81 -14.54 20.26
C ALA A 46 5.95 -13.40 20.83
N TYR A 47 6.22 -13.10 22.11
CA TYR A 47 5.56 -12.13 22.96
C TYR A 47 6.54 -10.98 23.22
N SER A 48 6.17 -9.75 22.88
CA SER A 48 6.85 -8.54 23.36
C SER A 48 5.86 -7.38 23.45
N ASP A 49 6.20 -6.36 24.23
CA ASP A 49 5.57 -5.05 24.14
C ASP A 49 5.88 -4.43 22.77
N VAL A 50 5.20 -3.34 22.42
CA VAL A 50 5.17 -2.79 21.05
C VAL A 50 6.59 -2.62 20.48
N MET A 51 6.82 -3.19 19.30
CA MET A 51 8.01 -3.04 18.48
C MET A 51 7.54 -2.60 17.09
N GLY A 52 8.12 -1.52 16.57
CA GLY A 52 7.87 -1.08 15.20
C GLY A 52 8.61 -1.95 14.18
N PRO A 53 8.53 -1.63 12.89
CA PRO A 53 9.44 -2.15 11.88
C PRO A 53 10.92 -2.05 12.29
N ASP A 54 11.35 -0.98 12.98
CA ASP A 54 12.70 -0.96 13.53
C ASP A 54 12.85 -1.93 14.72
N GLU A 55 13.50 -3.07 14.48
CA GLU A 55 13.69 -4.12 15.49
C GLU A 55 14.86 -3.87 16.45
N TYR A 56 15.63 -2.78 16.27
CA TYR A 56 16.63 -2.36 17.27
C TYR A 56 15.98 -1.75 18.52
N HIS A 57 14.72 -1.34 18.46
CA HIS A 57 14.01 -0.72 19.58
C HIS A 57 12.74 -1.49 19.96
N GLN A 58 12.86 -2.31 21.01
CA GLN A 58 11.78 -3.11 21.57
C GLN A 58 11.13 -2.41 22.76
N ASN A 59 9.89 -2.77 23.07
CA ASN A 59 9.13 -2.26 24.21
C ASN A 59 9.02 -0.72 24.23
N VAL A 60 8.80 -0.13 23.06
CA VAL A 60 8.65 1.32 22.91
C VAL A 60 7.20 1.76 23.11
N THR A 61 7.00 3.01 23.51
CA THR A 61 5.66 3.62 23.63
C THR A 61 5.34 4.46 22.41
N ASN A 62 4.11 4.37 21.90
CA ASN A 62 3.62 5.13 20.76
C ASN A 62 4.49 5.03 19.49
N SER A 63 4.89 3.82 19.10
CA SER A 63 5.53 3.60 17.79
C SER A 63 4.70 4.25 16.68
N VAL A 64 5.33 5.14 15.90
CA VAL A 64 4.65 5.96 14.90
C VAL A 64 4.04 5.10 13.80
N TYR A 65 4.75 4.06 13.34
CA TYR A 65 4.23 3.11 12.37
C TYR A 65 3.07 2.32 12.95
N THR A 66 3.25 1.73 14.14
CA THR A 66 2.23 0.89 14.79
C THR A 66 0.94 1.67 15.04
N ASN A 67 1.03 2.87 15.60
CA ASN A 67 -0.15 3.69 15.87
C ASN A 67 -0.80 4.16 14.57
N SER A 68 -0.02 4.45 13.52
CA SER A 68 -0.56 4.84 12.21
C SER A 68 -1.33 3.71 11.53
N ILE A 69 -0.78 2.49 11.49
CA ILE A 69 -1.49 1.33 10.91
C ILE A 69 -2.70 0.92 11.78
N ALA A 70 -2.60 1.05 13.11
CA ALA A 70 -3.74 0.84 14.00
C ALA A 70 -4.86 1.86 13.73
N LYS A 71 -4.52 3.14 13.54
CA LYS A 71 -5.47 4.20 13.20
C LYS A 71 -6.16 3.95 11.85
N ILE A 72 -5.41 3.52 10.83
CA ILE A 72 -5.97 3.11 9.53
C ILE A 72 -6.95 1.94 9.72
N SER A 73 -6.54 0.92 10.48
CA SER A 73 -7.33 -0.29 10.74
C SER A 73 -8.63 0.02 11.49
N LEU A 74 -8.59 0.90 12.50
CA LEU A 74 -9.76 1.32 13.28
C LEU A 74 -10.77 2.14 12.46
N ARG A 75 -10.33 2.79 11.38
CA ARG A 75 -11.21 3.55 10.47
C ARG A 75 -11.83 2.69 9.37
N LEU A 76 -11.27 1.51 9.09
CA LEU A 76 -11.75 0.59 8.07
C LEU A 76 -13.20 0.12 8.28
N PRO A 77 -13.68 -0.22 9.51
CA PRO A 77 -15.07 -0.59 9.74
C PRO A 77 -16.07 0.46 9.23
N SER A 78 -15.80 1.74 9.45
CA SER A 78 -16.67 2.83 8.97
C SER A 78 -16.71 2.90 7.44
N LEU A 79 -15.58 2.67 6.77
CA LEU A 79 -15.51 2.58 5.31
C LEU A 79 -16.30 1.37 4.78
N ALA A 80 -16.14 0.20 5.40
CA ALA A 80 -16.86 -1.02 5.03
C ALA A 80 -18.37 -0.88 5.25
N ALA A 81 -18.78 -0.31 6.39
CA ALA A 81 -20.18 -0.10 6.74
C ALA A 81 -20.89 0.80 5.72
N ARG A 82 -20.26 1.90 5.28
CA ARG A 82 -20.79 2.74 4.19
C ARG A 82 -21.04 1.96 2.89
N LYS A 83 -20.12 1.06 2.51
CA LYS A 83 -20.28 0.22 1.30
C LYS A 83 -21.38 -0.84 1.47
N LEU A 84 -21.59 -1.34 2.68
CA LEU A 84 -22.59 -2.36 2.98
C LEU A 84 -23.98 -1.79 3.32
N GLY A 85 -24.11 -0.46 3.41
CA GLY A 85 -25.35 0.19 3.87
C GLY A 85 -25.65 -0.06 5.36
N THR A 86 -24.61 -0.26 6.17
CA THR A 86 -24.70 -0.46 7.61
C THR A 86 -23.99 0.66 8.37
N VAL A 87 -24.05 0.63 9.70
CA VAL A 87 -23.37 1.59 10.59
C VAL A 87 -22.33 0.83 11.42
N ALA A 88 -21.09 1.31 11.43
CA ALA A 88 -20.04 0.81 12.31
C ALA A 88 -20.16 1.46 13.69
N SER A 89 -19.66 0.77 14.74
CA SER A 89 -19.60 1.35 16.07
C SER A 89 -18.74 2.63 16.07
N PRO A 90 -19.24 3.76 16.61
CA PRO A 90 -18.49 5.01 16.67
C PRO A 90 -17.23 4.90 17.54
N LYS A 91 -17.22 3.96 18.50
CA LYS A 91 -16.07 3.69 19.39
C LYS A 91 -14.76 3.48 18.63
N TRP A 92 -14.79 2.84 17.46
CA TRP A 92 -13.58 2.62 16.67
C TRP A 92 -12.97 3.92 16.15
N GLN A 93 -13.83 4.83 15.67
CA GLN A 93 -13.41 6.15 15.24
C GLN A 93 -12.88 6.98 16.42
N GLU A 94 -13.58 6.96 17.56
CA GLU A 94 -13.18 7.66 18.78
C GLU A 94 -11.80 7.21 19.29
N ILE A 95 -11.49 5.90 19.23
CA ILE A 95 -10.15 5.38 19.58
C ILE A 95 -9.13 5.84 18.54
N ALA A 96 -9.44 5.71 17.25
CA ALA A 96 -8.53 6.10 16.16
C ALA A 96 -8.11 7.58 16.26
N ASP A 97 -9.05 8.44 16.67
CA ASP A 97 -8.80 9.88 16.78
C ASP A 97 -7.99 10.24 18.03
N LYS A 98 -7.95 9.37 19.05
CA LYS A 98 -7.13 9.54 20.27
C LYS A 98 -5.74 8.91 20.19
N LEU A 99 -5.46 8.07 19.18
CA LEU A 99 -4.12 7.51 19.00
C LEU A 99 -3.10 8.61 18.72
N VAL A 100 -2.04 8.63 19.52
CA VAL A 100 -0.91 9.56 19.38
C VAL A 100 -0.07 9.13 18.19
N ILE A 101 0.19 10.06 17.29
CA ILE A 101 1.18 9.89 16.21
C ILE A 101 2.33 10.86 16.56
N PRO A 102 3.50 10.37 17.01
CA PRO A 102 4.61 11.23 17.38
C PRO A 102 4.97 12.20 16.26
N PHE A 103 5.18 13.47 16.60
CA PHE A 103 5.54 14.52 15.65
C PHE A 103 6.34 15.61 16.35
N ASP A 104 7.51 15.95 15.81
CA ASP A 104 8.32 17.09 16.27
C ASP A 104 8.00 18.31 15.38
N PRO A 105 7.27 19.32 15.88
CA PRO A 105 6.91 20.50 15.09
C PRO A 105 8.11 21.44 14.82
N LYS A 106 9.19 21.37 15.61
CA LYS A 106 10.37 22.24 15.42
C LYS A 106 11.20 21.78 14.22
N ARG A 107 11.33 20.46 14.06
CA ARG A 107 12.06 19.84 12.95
C ARG A 107 11.15 19.34 11.83
N ASN A 108 9.84 19.40 12.04
CA ASN A 108 8.81 18.98 11.10
C ASN A 108 9.04 17.55 10.58
N TYR A 109 9.19 16.59 11.50
CA TYR A 109 9.36 15.16 11.18
C TYR A 109 8.64 14.31 12.21
N HIS A 110 8.51 13.02 11.93
CA HIS A 110 7.92 12.04 12.83
C HIS A 110 9.01 11.22 13.54
N PRO A 111 9.21 11.39 14.87
CA PRO A 111 10.01 10.46 15.68
C PRO A 111 9.41 9.04 15.62
N GLU A 112 10.24 7.98 15.75
CA GLU A 112 9.74 6.60 15.62
C GLU A 112 8.87 6.17 16.80
N PHE A 113 9.09 6.74 17.98
CA PHE A 113 8.38 6.45 19.21
C PHE A 113 8.61 7.58 20.23
N ASP A 114 7.86 7.54 21.34
CA ASP A 114 8.03 8.52 22.42
C ASP A 114 9.43 8.44 23.04
N GLY A 115 10.11 9.59 23.12
CA GLY A 115 11.47 9.67 23.66
C GLY A 115 12.57 9.30 22.65
N TYR A 116 12.24 9.00 21.40
CA TYR A 116 13.24 8.81 20.34
C TYR A 116 14.18 10.02 20.24
N GLN A 117 15.48 9.75 20.27
CA GLN A 117 16.50 10.78 20.09
C GLN A 117 16.90 10.85 18.63
N LEU A 118 16.93 12.05 18.07
CA LEU A 118 17.31 12.25 16.67
C LEU A 118 18.73 11.71 16.42
N GLY A 119 18.89 10.88 15.40
CA GLY A 119 20.15 10.25 15.03
C GLY A 119 20.42 8.91 15.71
N THR A 120 19.52 8.43 16.58
CA THR A 120 19.57 7.05 17.08
C THR A 120 19.53 6.08 15.91
N ARG A 121 20.49 5.14 15.88
CA ARG A 121 20.62 4.19 14.77
C ARG A 121 19.45 3.20 14.75
N ILE A 122 18.86 3.01 13.57
CA ILE A 122 17.70 2.13 13.34
C ILE A 122 18.07 0.98 12.41
N LYS A 123 17.42 -0.18 12.54
CA LYS A 123 17.68 -1.36 11.71
C LYS A 123 17.20 -1.19 10.27
N GLN A 124 15.98 -0.66 10.11
CA GLN A 124 15.28 -0.61 8.82
C GLN A 124 14.26 0.52 8.76
N ALA A 125 13.66 0.72 7.59
CA ALA A 125 12.60 1.70 7.39
C ALA A 125 11.42 1.50 8.38
N ASP A 126 11.11 2.53 9.17
CA ASP A 126 9.94 2.57 10.06
C ASP A 126 9.11 3.84 9.82
N ALA A 127 9.57 5.02 10.27
CA ALA A 127 8.84 6.27 10.11
C ALA A 127 8.65 6.69 8.63
N ILE A 128 9.56 6.30 7.73
CA ILE A 128 9.41 6.60 6.30
C ILE A 128 8.27 5.78 5.66
N LEU A 129 7.83 4.69 6.29
CA LEU A 129 6.74 3.85 5.78
C LEU A 129 5.36 4.55 5.88
N LEU A 130 5.28 5.66 6.62
CA LEU A 130 4.09 6.51 6.65
C LEU A 130 3.74 7.06 5.27
N GLY A 131 4.75 7.43 4.46
CA GLY A 131 4.55 7.89 3.08
C GLY A 131 4.13 6.73 2.17
N TYR A 132 4.96 5.69 2.09
CA TYR A 132 4.64 4.45 1.38
C TYR A 132 5.15 3.25 2.18
N PRO A 133 4.35 2.19 2.40
CA PRO A 133 3.06 1.91 1.74
C PRO A 133 1.82 2.42 2.48
N LEU A 134 1.94 3.04 3.66
CA LEU A 134 0.75 3.41 4.45
C LEU A 134 -0.05 4.56 3.85
N MET A 135 0.58 5.42 3.03
CA MET A 135 -0.05 6.58 2.40
C MET A 135 -0.80 7.46 3.41
N VAL A 136 -0.20 7.64 4.60
CA VAL A 136 -0.69 8.57 5.61
C VAL A 136 -0.59 9.98 5.03
N ASN A 137 -1.61 10.80 5.26
CA ASN A 137 -1.59 12.19 4.85
C ASN A 137 -0.59 12.99 5.69
N ILE A 138 0.63 13.11 5.17
CA ILE A 138 1.73 13.91 5.71
C ILE A 138 2.10 15.01 4.72
N SER A 139 2.57 16.14 5.22
CA SER A 139 3.01 17.24 4.33
C SER A 139 4.25 16.82 3.53
N GLU A 140 4.44 17.39 2.34
CA GLU A 140 5.62 17.16 1.50
C GLU A 140 6.92 17.43 2.28
N THR A 141 6.97 18.54 3.03
CA THR A 141 8.13 18.87 3.86
C THR A 141 8.36 17.84 4.97
N THR A 142 7.30 17.34 5.61
CA THR A 142 7.43 16.29 6.63
C THR A 142 7.94 14.98 6.03
N ARG A 143 7.43 14.59 4.87
CA ARG A 143 7.86 13.37 4.16
C ARG A 143 9.34 13.47 3.76
N ARG A 144 9.76 14.61 3.21
CA ARG A 144 11.16 14.91 2.91
C ARG A 144 12.03 14.82 4.16
N ASN A 145 11.64 15.48 5.24
CA ASN A 145 12.41 15.49 6.48
C ASN A 145 12.52 14.09 7.09
N ASN A 146 11.46 13.28 7.05
CA ASN A 146 11.53 11.87 7.43
C ASN A 146 12.58 11.14 6.59
N LEU A 147 12.58 11.29 5.27
CA LEU A 147 13.57 10.64 4.41
C LEU A 147 15.00 11.14 4.67
N GLU A 148 15.22 12.43 4.94
CA GLU A 148 16.56 12.97 5.19
C GLU A 148 17.11 12.57 6.55
N LEU A 149 16.32 12.76 7.60
CA LEU A 149 16.75 12.58 8.99
C LEU A 149 16.90 11.11 9.39
N TYR A 150 16.25 10.19 8.68
CA TYR A 150 16.45 8.75 8.86
C TYR A 150 17.51 8.15 7.93
N ASP A 151 17.96 8.86 6.89
CA ASP A 151 19.05 8.39 6.03
C ASP A 151 20.42 8.68 6.68
N THR A 152 20.78 9.95 6.84
CA THR A 152 22.11 10.37 7.31
C THR A 152 22.04 11.69 8.08
N ILE A 153 22.74 11.78 9.21
CA ILE A 153 22.91 13.01 10.01
C ILE A 153 24.39 13.23 10.25
N ASP A 154 24.88 14.44 9.96
CA ASP A 154 26.28 14.85 10.14
C ASP A 154 27.31 13.88 9.52
N GLY A 155 26.95 13.25 8.40
CA GLY A 155 27.79 12.27 7.69
C GLY A 155 27.71 10.83 8.25
N TYR A 156 26.91 10.59 9.29
CA TYR A 156 26.70 9.28 9.87
C TYR A 156 25.33 8.70 9.49
N HIS A 157 25.31 7.43 9.08
CA HIS A 157 24.07 6.74 8.72
C HIS A 157 23.21 6.47 9.94
N VAL A 158 21.95 6.93 9.88
CA VAL A 158 20.94 6.66 10.91
C VAL A 158 20.30 5.29 10.65
N THR A 159 19.87 5.04 9.41
CA THR A 159 19.48 3.70 8.97
C THR A 159 20.72 2.82 8.79
N ASP A 160 20.73 1.64 9.40
CA ASP A 160 21.80 0.67 9.27
C ASP A 160 22.03 0.29 7.79
N VAL A 161 23.25 0.51 7.31
CA VAL A 161 23.66 0.15 5.93
C VAL A 161 23.59 -1.36 5.67
N ASN A 162 23.72 -2.18 6.72
CA ASN A 162 23.57 -3.62 6.68
C ASN A 162 22.13 -4.06 7.02
N GLY A 163 21.20 -3.11 7.17
CA GLY A 163 19.79 -3.39 7.36
C GLY A 163 19.20 -4.19 6.18
N PRO A 164 18.03 -4.81 6.39
CA PRO A 164 17.42 -5.71 5.42
C PRO A 164 17.05 -5.00 4.11
N ALA A 165 17.17 -5.75 3.00
CA ALA A 165 17.07 -5.30 1.62
C ALA A 165 15.85 -4.40 1.28
N MET A 166 14.72 -4.62 1.95
CA MET A 166 13.48 -3.90 1.70
C MET A 166 13.56 -2.41 2.02
N THR A 167 14.43 -2.02 2.97
CA THR A 167 14.62 -0.65 3.44
C THR A 167 14.94 0.30 2.28
N TRP A 168 15.93 -0.07 1.47
CA TRP A 168 16.39 0.75 0.35
C TRP A 168 15.32 0.94 -0.71
N SER A 169 14.46 -0.06 -0.91
CA SER A 169 13.33 0.05 -1.83
C SER A 169 12.31 1.09 -1.38
N MET A 170 12.08 1.22 -0.07
CA MET A 170 11.15 2.23 0.47
C MET A 170 11.75 3.63 0.36
N TYR A 171 13.06 3.80 0.57
CA TYR A 171 13.77 5.05 0.26
C TYR A 171 13.69 5.41 -1.22
N VAL A 172 13.86 4.46 -2.15
CA VAL A 172 13.72 4.73 -3.60
C VAL A 172 12.34 5.31 -3.90
N ILE A 173 11.28 4.68 -3.40
CA ILE A 173 9.90 5.14 -3.64
C ILE A 173 9.68 6.53 -3.05
N GLY A 174 10.12 6.75 -1.80
CA GLY A 174 9.99 8.04 -1.13
C GLY A 174 10.73 9.16 -1.87
N TRP A 175 11.97 8.92 -2.30
CA TRP A 175 12.75 9.90 -3.04
C TRP A 175 12.21 10.20 -4.44
N LEU A 176 11.65 9.19 -5.12
CA LEU A 176 10.95 9.40 -6.40
C LEU A 176 9.70 10.25 -6.21
N GLU A 177 8.94 10.03 -5.13
CA GLU A 177 7.76 10.84 -4.80
C GLU A 177 8.11 12.30 -4.47
N GLU A 178 9.29 12.54 -3.90
CA GLU A 178 9.85 13.88 -3.67
C GLU A 178 10.53 14.50 -4.91
N GLY A 179 10.58 13.80 -6.04
CA GLY A 179 11.29 14.25 -7.25
C GLY A 179 12.82 14.28 -7.12
N ASN A 180 13.40 13.67 -6.07
CA ASN A 180 14.83 13.60 -5.86
C ASN A 180 15.42 12.33 -6.53
N PHE A 181 15.58 12.41 -7.85
CA PHE A 181 16.07 11.29 -8.66
C PHE A 181 17.50 10.87 -8.33
N THR A 182 18.33 11.78 -7.80
CA THR A 182 19.72 11.48 -7.39
C THR A 182 19.72 10.54 -6.18
N LYS A 183 19.04 10.92 -5.09
CA LYS A 183 18.94 10.07 -3.90
C LYS A 183 18.17 8.77 -4.17
N ALA A 184 17.17 8.81 -5.05
CA ALA A 184 16.50 7.59 -5.51
C ALA A 184 17.47 6.62 -6.21
N LYS A 185 18.30 7.13 -7.13
CA LYS A 185 19.31 6.33 -7.85
C LYS A 185 20.35 5.74 -6.90
N GLU A 186 20.79 6.49 -5.90
CA GLU A 186 21.72 6.02 -4.88
C GLU A 186 21.13 4.88 -4.05
N ASN A 187 19.89 5.03 -3.57
CA ASN A 187 19.21 3.98 -2.82
C ASN A 187 18.86 2.76 -3.70
N LEU A 188 18.60 2.95 -4.99
CA LEU A 188 18.42 1.83 -5.92
C LEU A 188 19.71 1.02 -6.06
N LYS A 189 20.87 1.69 -6.13
CA LYS A 189 22.17 1.00 -6.12
C LYS A 189 22.37 0.21 -4.83
N LYS A 190 22.03 0.79 -3.65
CA LYS A 190 22.08 0.07 -2.37
C LYS A 190 21.21 -1.19 -2.40
N SER A 191 19.97 -1.08 -2.89
CA SER A 191 19.07 -2.23 -3.03
C SER A 191 19.61 -3.34 -3.94
N LEU A 192 20.39 -2.99 -4.98
CA LEU A 192 20.99 -3.97 -5.89
C LEU A 192 22.19 -4.71 -5.28
N LEU A 193 22.79 -4.20 -4.19
CA LEU A 193 23.87 -4.91 -3.49
C LEU A 193 23.38 -6.19 -2.80
N ASN A 194 22.08 -6.31 -2.52
CA ASN A 194 21.46 -7.53 -2.01
C ASN A 194 21.36 -8.65 -3.07
N LEU A 195 21.70 -8.36 -4.33
CA LEU A 195 21.67 -9.32 -5.44
C LEU A 195 23.01 -10.07 -5.56
N GLN A 196 23.04 -11.32 -5.09
CA GLN A 196 24.25 -12.12 -5.01
C GLN A 196 24.54 -12.89 -6.30
N GLN A 197 25.75 -12.70 -6.83
CA GLN A 197 26.27 -13.42 -8.00
C GLN A 197 26.68 -14.86 -7.63
N PRO A 198 26.74 -15.79 -8.61
CA PRO A 198 26.44 -15.63 -10.04
C PRO A 198 24.94 -15.80 -10.38
N PHE A 199 24.16 -16.33 -9.45
CA PHE A 199 22.78 -16.73 -9.71
C PHE A 199 21.75 -15.62 -9.49
N LYS A 200 22.20 -14.43 -9.10
CA LYS A 200 21.36 -13.26 -8.82
C LYS A 200 20.31 -13.57 -7.73
N VAL A 201 20.72 -14.33 -6.71
CA VAL A 201 19.89 -14.67 -5.55
C VAL A 201 19.82 -13.46 -4.62
N TRP A 202 18.64 -13.13 -4.13
CA TRP A 202 18.50 -12.04 -3.15
C TRP A 202 18.80 -12.52 -1.75
N THR A 203 19.60 -11.75 -1.01
CA THR A 203 19.86 -11.95 0.42
C THR A 203 19.29 -10.81 1.25
N GLU A 204 19.01 -11.08 2.51
CA GLU A 204 18.54 -10.09 3.47
C GLU A 204 19.51 -8.92 3.60
N GLU A 205 20.80 -9.20 3.80
CA GLU A 205 21.85 -8.19 3.87
C GLU A 205 22.64 -8.10 2.57
N ALA A 206 23.24 -6.94 2.31
CA ALA A 206 24.09 -6.72 1.13
C ALA A 206 25.38 -7.56 1.16
N THR A 207 25.82 -7.95 2.36
CA THR A 207 26.99 -8.79 2.63
C THR A 207 26.81 -10.25 2.19
N GLY A 208 25.59 -10.65 1.83
CA GLY A 208 25.23 -12.04 1.54
C GLY A 208 24.78 -12.86 2.75
N TYR A 209 24.81 -12.26 3.95
CA TYR A 209 24.31 -12.88 5.19
C TYR A 209 22.78 -12.69 5.35
N GLY A 210 22.26 -13.32 6.41
CA GLY A 210 20.83 -13.35 6.74
C GLY A 210 20.05 -14.34 5.87
N ALA A 211 18.75 -14.10 5.70
CA ALA A 211 17.90 -14.96 4.89
C ALA A 211 18.36 -14.99 3.42
N VAL A 212 18.49 -16.20 2.86
CA VAL A 212 18.73 -16.44 1.43
C VAL A 212 17.42 -16.67 0.69
N ASN A 213 17.39 -16.38 -0.63
CA ASN A 213 16.13 -16.29 -1.39
C ASN A 213 15.15 -15.34 -0.69
N PHE A 214 15.64 -14.16 -0.31
CA PHE A 214 14.90 -13.21 0.49
C PHE A 214 13.79 -12.54 -0.34
N ILE A 215 12.63 -13.21 -0.37
CA ILE A 215 11.44 -12.80 -1.14
C ILE A 215 10.98 -11.39 -0.74
N THR A 216 11.15 -11.00 0.53
CA THR A 216 10.82 -9.66 1.00
C THR A 216 11.67 -8.59 0.29
N GLY A 217 12.98 -8.83 0.11
CA GLY A 217 13.88 -7.99 -0.66
C GLY A 217 13.48 -7.90 -2.13
N MET A 218 13.24 -9.05 -2.77
CA MET A 218 12.74 -9.12 -4.16
C MET A 218 11.45 -8.31 -4.34
N GLY A 219 10.52 -8.45 -3.39
CA GLY A 219 9.25 -7.75 -3.38
C GLY A 219 9.38 -6.25 -3.09
N GLY A 220 10.37 -5.84 -2.31
CA GLY A 220 10.73 -4.44 -2.15
C GLY A 220 11.21 -3.85 -3.47
N PHE A 221 12.16 -4.53 -4.12
CA PHE A 221 12.72 -4.10 -5.39
C PHE A 221 11.65 -3.98 -6.48
N LEU A 222 10.77 -4.97 -6.63
CA LEU A 222 9.66 -4.87 -7.59
C LEU A 222 8.75 -3.69 -7.28
N GLN A 223 8.53 -3.34 -6.01
CA GLN A 223 7.74 -2.17 -5.66
C GLN A 223 8.45 -0.85 -6.01
N SER A 224 9.79 -0.78 -5.90
CA SER A 224 10.51 0.43 -6.29
C SER A 224 10.37 0.71 -7.79
N ILE A 225 10.33 -0.35 -8.62
CA ILE A 225 10.06 -0.25 -10.05
C ILE A 225 8.58 0.10 -10.31
N VAL A 226 7.65 -0.69 -9.75
CA VAL A 226 6.22 -0.64 -10.09
C VAL A 226 5.47 0.51 -9.44
N TYR A 227 5.85 0.93 -8.23
CA TYR A 227 5.18 1.99 -7.47
C TYR A 227 6.08 3.22 -7.28
N GLY A 228 7.40 3.08 -7.42
CA GLY A 228 8.31 4.22 -7.45
C GLY A 228 8.30 4.89 -8.82
N TYR A 229 8.88 4.24 -9.84
CA TYR A 229 9.12 4.88 -11.14
C TYR A 229 7.85 5.20 -11.95
N THR A 230 6.79 4.41 -11.82
CA THR A 230 5.50 4.73 -12.45
C THR A 230 4.70 5.77 -11.65
N GLY A 231 5.06 6.00 -10.39
CA GLY A 231 4.25 6.75 -9.43
C GLY A 231 2.89 6.12 -9.12
N PHE A 232 2.67 4.83 -9.37
CA PHE A 232 1.37 4.22 -9.15
C PHE A 232 0.91 4.35 -7.69
N ARG A 233 -0.33 4.78 -7.46
CA ARG A 233 -1.01 4.66 -6.15
C ARG A 233 -2.44 4.20 -6.37
N ILE A 234 -2.81 3.11 -5.69
CA ILE A 234 -4.17 2.58 -5.73
C ILE A 234 -4.98 3.31 -4.65
N LYS A 235 -5.93 4.14 -5.09
CA LYS A 235 -6.88 4.87 -4.24
C LYS A 235 -8.25 4.18 -4.29
N LEU A 236 -9.20 4.67 -3.49
CA LEU A 236 -10.54 4.08 -3.44
C LEU A 236 -11.34 4.26 -4.74
N ASP A 237 -11.02 5.30 -5.51
CA ASP A 237 -11.74 5.76 -6.70
C ASP A 237 -10.83 5.98 -7.91
N ALA A 238 -9.51 5.83 -7.77
CA ALA A 238 -8.53 6.11 -8.80
C ALA A 238 -7.29 5.20 -8.71
N LEU A 239 -6.65 4.95 -9.85
CA LEU A 239 -5.25 4.54 -9.95
C LEU A 239 -4.47 5.77 -10.44
N SER A 240 -3.75 6.44 -9.54
CA SER A 240 -2.89 7.56 -9.94
C SER A 240 -1.56 7.06 -10.46
N PHE A 241 -0.90 7.82 -11.33
CA PHE A 241 0.46 7.61 -11.83
C PHE A 241 1.22 8.93 -11.89
N GLY A 242 2.54 8.83 -11.86
CA GLY A 242 3.46 9.97 -11.83
C GLY A 242 4.28 10.12 -13.10
N LEU A 243 5.25 11.02 -13.03
CA LEU A 243 6.23 11.28 -14.09
C LEU A 243 7.40 10.29 -13.99
N LEU A 244 7.89 9.88 -15.15
CA LEU A 244 9.23 9.29 -15.22
C LEU A 244 10.31 10.33 -14.89
N PRO A 245 11.47 9.91 -14.36
CA PRO A 245 12.66 10.75 -14.34
C PRO A 245 12.97 11.30 -15.73
N SER A 246 13.36 12.58 -15.82
CA SER A 246 13.69 13.24 -17.10
C SER A 246 14.85 12.57 -17.87
N THR A 247 15.66 11.77 -17.19
CA THR A 247 16.75 10.99 -17.78
C THR A 247 16.30 9.68 -18.45
N SER A 248 15.05 9.25 -18.26
CA SER A 248 14.53 8.01 -18.84
C SER A 248 14.12 8.21 -20.30
N THR A 249 14.48 7.26 -21.15
CA THR A 249 14.09 7.26 -22.58
C THR A 249 12.68 6.70 -22.76
N GLU A 250 12.44 5.54 -22.18
CA GLU A 250 11.17 4.81 -22.28
C GLU A 250 11.01 3.88 -21.08
N PHE A 251 9.77 3.72 -20.61
CA PHE A 251 9.37 2.75 -19.59
C PHE A 251 8.04 2.12 -20.01
N ASN A 252 8.06 0.81 -20.19
CA ASN A 252 6.88 0.03 -20.55
C ASN A 252 6.51 -0.91 -19.41
N ILE A 253 5.24 -0.86 -19.01
CA ILE A 253 4.66 -1.76 -18.01
C ILE A 253 3.34 -2.26 -18.54
N THR A 254 3.25 -3.58 -18.68
CA THR A 254 2.11 -4.27 -19.29
C THR A 254 1.39 -5.13 -18.27
N GLY A 255 0.12 -5.43 -18.52
CA GLY A 255 -0.67 -6.30 -17.65
C GLY A 255 -1.11 -5.67 -16.32
N VAL A 256 -1.13 -4.34 -16.23
CA VAL A 256 -1.60 -3.61 -15.04
C VAL A 256 -3.11 -3.83 -14.90
N THR A 257 -3.53 -4.48 -13.82
CA THR A 257 -4.94 -4.77 -13.58
C THR A 257 -5.58 -3.73 -12.67
N TYR A 258 -6.67 -3.11 -13.14
CA TYR A 258 -7.45 -2.15 -12.36
C TYR A 258 -8.95 -2.24 -12.67
N LEU A 259 -9.78 -2.42 -11.63
CA LEU A 259 -11.24 -2.53 -11.71
C LEU A 259 -11.73 -3.50 -12.81
N GLY A 260 -11.04 -4.63 -12.98
CA GLY A 260 -11.36 -5.66 -13.97
C GLY A 260 -10.92 -5.34 -15.41
N ASN A 261 -10.05 -4.35 -15.60
CA ASN A 261 -9.41 -4.05 -16.87
C ASN A 261 -7.92 -4.42 -16.77
N GLU A 262 -7.36 -4.91 -17.87
CA GLU A 262 -5.92 -5.04 -18.06
C GLU A 262 -5.44 -3.87 -18.93
N LEU A 263 -4.40 -3.18 -18.44
CA LEU A 263 -3.88 -1.93 -18.95
C LEU A 263 -2.40 -2.08 -19.26
N ASP A 264 -1.99 -1.56 -20.41
CA ASP A 264 -0.60 -1.35 -20.76
C ASP A 264 -0.29 0.15 -20.72
N PHE A 265 0.82 0.49 -20.08
CA PHE A 265 1.36 1.84 -20.04
C PHE A 265 2.71 1.87 -20.76
N ARG A 266 2.86 2.83 -21.66
CA ARG A 266 4.12 3.16 -22.33
C ARG A 266 4.40 4.64 -22.09
N LEU A 267 5.44 4.90 -21.31
CA LEU A 267 5.87 6.25 -20.96
C LEU A 267 7.20 6.55 -21.65
N THR A 268 7.30 7.67 -22.34
CA THR A 268 8.56 8.21 -22.87
C THR A 268 8.89 9.52 -22.16
N ASN A 269 9.96 10.20 -22.58
CA ASN A 269 10.28 11.52 -22.05
C ASN A 269 9.18 12.59 -22.31
N SER A 270 8.31 12.38 -23.29
CA SER A 270 7.35 13.39 -23.77
C SER A 270 5.92 12.87 -23.88
N THR A 271 5.74 11.56 -24.01
CA THR A 271 4.41 10.95 -24.24
C THR A 271 4.07 9.89 -23.21
N LEU A 272 2.80 9.84 -22.86
CA LEU A 272 2.16 8.76 -22.12
C LEU A 272 1.16 8.09 -23.05
N MET A 273 1.25 6.76 -23.19
CA MET A 273 0.24 5.95 -23.86
C MET A 273 -0.36 4.96 -22.87
N ILE A 274 -1.69 4.87 -22.86
CA ILE A 274 -2.46 3.89 -22.10
C ILE A 274 -3.35 3.11 -23.06
N ASN A 275 -3.25 1.79 -23.00
CA ASN A 275 -4.07 0.88 -23.79
C ASN A 275 -4.82 -0.09 -22.87
N ILE A 276 -6.13 -0.27 -23.08
CA ILE A 276 -6.86 -1.39 -22.48
C ILE A 276 -6.74 -2.59 -23.41
N THR A 277 -6.04 -3.63 -22.95
CA THR A 277 -5.86 -4.88 -23.71
C THR A 277 -7.06 -5.80 -23.54
N SER A 278 -7.64 -5.84 -22.34
CA SER A 278 -8.83 -6.65 -22.04
C SER A 278 -9.66 -6.06 -20.90
N ARG A 279 -10.94 -6.47 -20.85
CA ARG A 279 -11.87 -6.12 -19.77
C ARG A 279 -12.70 -7.35 -19.40
N ALA A 280 -12.74 -7.68 -18.12
CA ALA A 280 -13.62 -8.72 -17.59
C ALA A 280 -15.09 -8.34 -17.78
N LEU A 281 -16.00 -9.33 -17.83
CA LEU A 281 -17.45 -9.08 -17.96
C LEU A 281 -18.02 -8.20 -16.84
N THR A 282 -17.42 -8.24 -15.65
CA THR A 282 -17.77 -7.42 -14.49
C THR A 282 -16.88 -6.19 -14.34
N GLY A 283 -15.99 -5.92 -15.31
CA GLY A 283 -15.05 -4.82 -15.30
C GLY A 283 -15.74 -3.48 -15.53
N GLU A 284 -15.21 -2.44 -14.92
CA GLU A 284 -15.77 -1.09 -15.01
C GLU A 284 -15.31 -0.38 -16.29
N GLU A 285 -16.13 0.54 -16.80
CA GLU A 285 -15.67 1.49 -17.82
C GLU A 285 -14.74 2.52 -17.18
N LEU A 286 -13.61 2.79 -17.84
CA LEU A 286 -12.56 3.68 -17.31
C LEU A 286 -12.38 4.93 -18.18
N GLU A 287 -11.96 6.00 -17.52
CA GLU A 287 -11.44 7.22 -18.13
C GLU A 287 -10.08 7.54 -17.50
N VAL A 288 -9.22 8.24 -18.23
CA VAL A 288 -7.97 8.79 -17.71
C VAL A 288 -8.02 10.31 -17.72
N GLU A 289 -7.64 10.90 -16.60
CA GLU A 289 -7.43 12.34 -16.42
C GLU A 289 -5.93 12.63 -16.46
N VAL A 290 -5.49 13.50 -17.37
CA VAL A 290 -4.09 13.93 -17.53
C VAL A 290 -4.07 15.44 -17.72
N GLY A 291 -3.52 16.18 -16.76
CA GLY A 291 -3.68 17.64 -16.68
C GLY A 291 -5.17 18.02 -16.65
N ASP A 292 -5.58 18.96 -17.51
CA ASP A 292 -6.99 19.40 -17.61
C ASP A 292 -7.83 18.58 -18.61
N LYS A 293 -7.28 17.47 -19.14
CA LYS A 293 -7.93 16.67 -20.18
C LYS A 293 -8.39 15.33 -19.62
N THR A 294 -9.56 14.89 -20.05
CA THR A 294 -10.10 13.56 -19.73
C THR A 294 -10.38 12.78 -21.01
N PHE A 295 -9.94 11.52 -21.04
CA PHE A 295 -10.10 10.63 -22.19
C PHE A 295 -10.78 9.33 -21.74
N GLN A 296 -11.80 8.91 -22.48
CA GLN A 296 -12.40 7.60 -22.24
C GLN A 296 -11.44 6.50 -22.73
N LEU A 297 -11.23 5.46 -21.91
CA LEU A 297 -10.40 4.33 -22.28
C LEU A 297 -11.28 3.20 -22.84
N LYS A 298 -11.01 2.81 -24.08
CA LYS A 298 -11.71 1.72 -24.78
C LYS A 298 -10.74 0.60 -25.15
N ILE A 299 -11.28 -0.61 -25.25
CA ILE A 299 -10.49 -1.80 -25.55
C ILE A 299 -9.94 -1.68 -26.97
N GLY A 300 -8.62 -1.81 -27.13
CA GLY A 300 -7.95 -1.74 -28.43
C GLY A 300 -7.87 -0.34 -29.05
N GLU A 301 -8.25 0.72 -28.34
CA GLU A 301 -8.10 2.11 -28.75
C GLU A 301 -7.15 2.83 -27.78
N PRO A 302 -5.82 2.80 -28.02
CA PRO A 302 -4.85 3.46 -27.14
C PRO A 302 -5.07 4.97 -27.08
N VAL A 303 -5.00 5.53 -25.87
CA VAL A 303 -4.97 6.96 -25.64
C VAL A 303 -3.52 7.41 -25.50
N SER A 304 -3.12 8.42 -26.26
CA SER A 304 -1.80 9.03 -26.20
C SER A 304 -1.91 10.50 -25.78
N THR A 305 -1.13 10.90 -24.76
CA THR A 305 -1.13 12.26 -24.18
C THR A 305 0.29 12.73 -23.92
N ASP A 306 0.43 13.98 -23.48
CA ASP A 306 1.67 14.47 -22.89
C ASP A 306 2.02 13.62 -21.65
N ASN A 307 3.31 13.41 -21.41
CA ASN A 307 3.80 12.74 -20.20
C ASN A 307 3.63 13.69 -19.00
N LEU A 308 2.45 13.62 -18.37
CA LEU A 308 2.07 14.36 -17.18
C LEU A 308 1.51 13.38 -16.14
N PRO A 309 1.58 13.71 -14.83
CA PRO A 309 0.86 12.95 -13.81
C PRO A 309 -0.63 12.89 -14.14
N GLY A 310 -1.27 11.80 -13.73
CA GLY A 310 -2.68 11.60 -14.02
C GLY A 310 -3.30 10.47 -13.22
N GLU A 311 -4.58 10.22 -13.49
CA GLU A 311 -5.36 9.22 -12.77
C GLU A 311 -6.30 8.47 -13.70
N VAL A 312 -6.30 7.14 -13.60
CA VAL A 312 -7.31 6.28 -14.21
C VAL A 312 -8.46 6.09 -13.22
N ARG A 313 -9.68 6.39 -13.63
CA ARG A 313 -10.88 6.35 -12.78
C ARG A 313 -12.03 5.64 -13.49
N LYS A 314 -13.06 5.27 -12.72
CA LYS A 314 -14.33 4.82 -13.29
C LYS A 314 -15.05 5.98 -13.96
N VAL A 315 -15.60 5.77 -15.16
CA VAL A 315 -16.44 6.76 -15.85
C VAL A 315 -17.59 7.18 -14.95
N LYS A 316 -17.75 8.49 -14.74
CA LYS A 316 -18.87 9.04 -13.94
C LYS A 316 -20.19 8.72 -14.64
N SER A 317 -21.07 7.97 -13.99
CA SER A 317 -22.39 7.72 -14.56
C SER A 317 -23.19 9.02 -14.62
N ASN A 318 -23.50 9.51 -15.83
CA ASN A 318 -24.50 10.55 -16.00
C ASN A 318 -25.84 10.04 -15.44
N ASN A 319 -26.26 10.57 -14.30
CA ASN A 319 -27.47 10.18 -13.57
C ASN A 319 -28.80 10.48 -14.32
N LEU A 320 -28.75 10.82 -15.61
CA LEU A 320 -29.93 11.04 -16.45
C LEU A 320 -30.55 9.74 -17.00
N GLY A 321 -29.79 8.65 -17.15
CA GLY A 321 -30.28 7.41 -17.76
C GLY A 321 -31.01 6.45 -16.80
N ARG A 322 -30.61 6.42 -15.52
CA ARG A 322 -31.11 5.42 -14.55
C ARG A 322 -32.56 5.62 -14.10
N ARG A 323 -33.09 6.86 -14.17
CA ARG A 323 -34.51 7.14 -13.87
C ARG A 323 -35.48 6.53 -14.88
N LYS A 324 -35.07 6.25 -16.12
CA LYS A 324 -35.94 5.61 -17.13
C LYS A 324 -36.01 4.09 -17.00
N MET A 325 -34.96 3.43 -16.50
CA MET A 325 -34.97 1.96 -16.32
C MET A 325 -35.64 1.51 -15.01
N GLN A 326 -35.55 2.28 -13.92
CA GLN A 326 -36.20 1.93 -12.65
C GLN A 326 -37.74 1.93 -12.71
N ARG A 327 -38.37 2.60 -13.69
CA ARG A 327 -39.82 2.51 -13.91
C ARG A 327 -40.25 1.23 -14.65
N LYS A 328 -39.32 0.44 -15.23
CA LYS A 328 -39.65 -0.79 -15.98
C LYS A 328 -39.29 -2.09 -15.29
N SER A 329 -38.52 -2.07 -14.19
CA SER A 329 -38.05 -3.30 -13.51
C SER A 329 -38.70 -3.59 -12.16
N GLN A 330 -39.80 -2.92 -11.80
CA GLN A 330 -40.51 -3.18 -10.54
C GLN A 330 -41.38 -4.44 -10.57
N ASP A 331 -41.36 -5.19 -11.67
CA ASP A 331 -42.06 -6.47 -11.77
C ASP A 331 -41.06 -7.60 -12.06
N LYS A 332 -41.01 -8.57 -11.14
CA LYS A 332 -40.26 -9.85 -11.18
C LYS A 332 -38.76 -9.79 -10.86
N THR A 333 -38.40 -10.12 -9.61
CA THR A 333 -37.74 -11.40 -9.23
C THR A 333 -37.18 -11.36 -7.80
N ARG A 334 -37.46 -12.45 -7.06
CA ARG A 334 -36.99 -12.75 -5.70
C ARG A 334 -35.47 -13.05 -5.70
N ASN A 335 -34.73 -12.41 -4.80
CA ASN A 335 -33.28 -12.60 -4.63
C ASN A 335 -32.97 -13.85 -3.76
N PRO A 336 -32.20 -14.85 -4.24
CA PRO A 336 -31.85 -16.06 -3.49
C PRO A 336 -30.77 -15.87 -2.42
N PHE A 337 -30.11 -14.71 -2.32
CA PHE A 337 -28.98 -14.49 -1.40
C PHE A 337 -29.36 -14.20 0.06
N LYS A 338 -30.66 -14.17 0.40
CA LYS A 338 -31.11 -13.89 1.77
C LYS A 338 -30.99 -15.11 2.71
N ARG A 339 -30.87 -16.34 2.19
CA ARG A 339 -30.84 -17.56 3.02
C ARG A 339 -29.52 -17.86 3.72
N ARG A 340 -28.37 -17.36 3.24
CA ARG A 340 -27.06 -17.71 3.81
C ARG A 340 -26.64 -16.86 5.01
N LYS A 341 -27.34 -15.74 5.26
CA LYS A 341 -27.04 -14.82 6.37
C LYS A 341 -27.77 -15.18 7.66
N GLU A 342 -28.86 -15.96 7.56
CA GLU A 342 -29.67 -16.41 8.70
C GLU A 342 -29.18 -17.74 9.28
N GLU A 343 -28.48 -18.58 8.50
CA GLU A 343 -27.91 -19.85 8.98
C GLU A 343 -26.64 -19.69 9.84
N LEU A 344 -25.84 -18.63 9.64
CA LEU A 344 -24.62 -18.35 10.42
C LEU A 344 -24.89 -17.66 11.76
N ALA A 345 -26.03 -16.98 11.91
CA ALA A 345 -26.40 -16.29 13.15
C ALA A 345 -27.07 -17.21 14.20
N SER A 346 -27.54 -18.41 13.80
CA SER A 346 -28.20 -19.36 14.72
C SER A 346 -27.25 -20.31 15.45
N ARG A 347 -25.97 -20.38 15.07
CA ARG A 347 -24.97 -21.29 15.68
C ARG A 347 -24.20 -20.72 16.88
N TYR A 348 -24.40 -19.45 17.23
CA TYR A 348 -23.70 -18.80 18.36
C TYR A 348 -24.65 -18.27 19.46
N SER A 349 -25.87 -18.79 19.58
CA SER A 349 -26.80 -18.41 20.67
C SER A 349 -27.38 -19.59 21.48
N LYS A 350 -26.80 -20.80 21.41
CA LYS A 350 -27.20 -21.93 22.27
C LYS A 350 -26.02 -22.77 22.72
N GLY A 351 -25.87 -22.87 24.04
CA GLY A 351 -24.79 -23.54 24.79
C GLY A 351 -23.96 -22.48 25.51
N GLY A 352 -24.17 -22.18 26.79
CA GLY A 352 -24.38 -23.09 27.91
C GLY A 352 -23.18 -22.91 28.82
#